data_AF-A0A2U0HZ46-F1
#
_entry.id   AF-A0A2U0HZ46-F1
#
_cell.length_a   1.000
_cell.length_b   1.000
_cell.length_c   1.000
_cell.angle_alpha   90.00
_cell.angle_beta   90.00
_cell.angle_gamma   90.00
#
_symmetry.space_group_name_H-M   'P 1'
#
loop_
_entity.id
_entity.type
_entity.pdbx_description
1 polymer ?
#
loop_
_entity_poly.entity_id
_entity_poly.type
_entity_poly.pdbx_seq_one_letter_code
_entity_poly.pdbx_strand_id
1 'polypeptide(L)'
;MAQSNDAKKTVNVNTDIDIIKVYEQVVDEGYGTPFIYKKLANAHYFKSNYEAAKLWFEKLFSMEKPTDATLMYRYKQSLKALSLDFTSNKYLSVVAPKYP
;
A
#
# COMPACT_ATOMS: atom_id res chain seq x y z
N MET A 1 -16.16 -40.73 13.91
CA MET A 1 -14.75 -40.52 14.33
C MET A 1 -14.10 -39.58 13.35
N ALA A 2 -13.29 -38.66 13.87
CA ALA A 2 -12.82 -37.43 13.25
C ALA A 2 -12.08 -37.62 11.92
N GLN A 3 -12.33 -36.71 10.98
CA GLN A 3 -11.31 -36.26 10.03
C GLN A 3 -11.13 -34.76 10.22
N SER A 4 -10.20 -34.44 11.12
CA SER A 4 -9.55 -33.16 11.21
C SER A 4 -8.85 -32.92 9.88
N ASN A 5 -9.51 -32.22 8.97
CA ASN A 5 -8.85 -31.66 7.81
C ASN A 5 -8.10 -30.42 8.29
N ASP A 6 -6.98 -30.65 8.97
CA ASP A 6 -5.88 -29.71 9.07
C ASP A 6 -5.46 -29.40 7.62
N ALA A 7 -6.15 -28.42 7.03
CA ALA A 7 -5.80 -27.80 5.77
C ALA A 7 -4.48 -27.08 6.01
N LYS A 8 -3.40 -27.87 5.98
CA LYS A 8 -2.03 -27.45 5.83
C LYS A 8 -1.98 -26.72 4.49
N LYS A 9 -2.39 -25.44 4.50
CA LYS A 9 -2.13 -24.47 3.45
C LYS A 9 -0.61 -24.49 3.30
N THR A 10 -0.14 -25.28 2.35
CA THR A 10 1.15 -25.13 1.73
C THR A 10 1.19 -23.70 1.23
N VAL A 11 1.74 -22.81 2.06
CA VAL A 11 2.08 -21.44 1.70
C VAL A 11 3.13 -21.58 0.61
N ASN A 12 2.67 -21.60 -0.63
CA ASN A 12 3.53 -21.58 -1.80
C ASN A 12 3.99 -20.12 -1.89
N VAL A 13 5.13 -19.88 -1.26
CA VAL A 13 5.62 -18.55 -0.88
C VAL A 13 5.99 -17.77 -2.15
N ASN A 14 5.00 -17.14 -2.77
CA ASN A 14 5.22 -15.94 -3.54
C ASN A 14 5.04 -14.81 -2.53
N THR A 15 6.08 -14.57 -1.74
CA THR A 15 6.07 -13.85 -0.45
C THR A 15 5.28 -12.53 -0.51
N ASP A 16 5.40 -11.78 -1.62
CA ASP A 16 4.70 -10.51 -1.80
C ASP A 16 3.19 -10.65 -2.02
N ILE A 17 2.73 -11.72 -2.66
CA ILE A 17 1.29 -11.98 -2.90
C ILE A 17 0.61 -12.44 -1.61
N ASP A 18 1.27 -13.30 -0.83
CA ASP A 18 0.77 -13.73 0.47
C ASP A 18 0.60 -12.56 1.44
N ILE A 19 1.58 -11.64 1.46
CA ILE A 19 1.55 -10.46 2.34
C ILE A 19 0.36 -9.55 2.02
N ILE A 20 0.06 -9.32 0.73
CA ILE A 20 -1.12 -8.52 0.33
C ILE A 20 -2.39 -9.16 0.88
N LYS A 21 -2.60 -10.46 0.66
CA LYS A 21 -3.81 -11.16 1.11
C LYS A 21 -3.98 -11.13 2.62
N VAL A 22 -2.91 -11.38 3.36
CA VAL A 22 -2.93 -11.34 4.83
C VAL A 22 -3.33 -9.95 5.30
N TYR A 23 -2.72 -8.91 4.74
CA TYR A 23 -3.01 -7.54 5.13
C TYR A 23 -4.39 -7.04 4.69
N GLU A 24 -4.88 -7.45 3.51
CA GLU A 24 -6.26 -7.19 3.10
C GLU A 24 -7.24 -7.83 4.08
N GLN A 25 -7.00 -9.07 4.50
CA GLN A 25 -7.85 -9.73 5.49
C GLN A 25 -7.85 -8.98 6.83
N VAL A 26 -6.70 -8.54 7.33
CA VAL A 26 -6.62 -7.77 8.59
C VAL A 26 -7.35 -6.43 8.48
N VAL A 27 -7.31 -5.78 7.30
CA VAL A 27 -8.10 -4.56 7.05
C VAL A 27 -9.59 -4.85 7.01
N ASP A 28 -9.99 -5.97 6.39
CA ASP A 28 -11.39 -6.43 6.30
C ASP A 28 -11.96 -6.78 7.67
N GLU A 29 -11.14 -7.39 8.53
CA GLU A 29 -11.44 -7.67 9.94
C GLU A 29 -11.52 -6.38 10.80
N GLY A 30 -11.22 -5.21 10.24
CA GLY A 30 -11.30 -3.90 10.91
C GLY A 30 -10.03 -3.51 11.67
N TYR A 31 -8.97 -4.31 11.60
CA TYR A 31 -7.67 -4.05 12.24
C TYR A 31 -6.67 -3.36 11.30
N GLY A 32 -7.17 -2.64 10.30
CA GLY A 32 -6.34 -1.89 9.36
C GLY A 32 -5.57 -0.77 10.05
N THR A 33 -4.24 -0.92 10.11
CA THR A 33 -3.34 0.09 10.71
C THR A 33 -2.52 0.80 9.63
N PRO A 34 -1.97 2.01 9.92
CA PRO A 34 -1.04 2.71 9.03
C PRO A 34 0.11 1.81 8.53
N PHE A 35 0.63 0.96 9.42
CA PHE A 35 1.69 0.00 9.06
C PHE A 35 1.24 -0.98 7.96
N ILE A 36 0.03 -1.52 8.08
CA ILE A 36 -0.55 -2.46 7.12
C ILE A 36 -0.81 -1.77 5.78
N TYR A 37 -1.39 -0.57 5.79
CA TYR A 37 -1.59 0.21 4.56
C TYR A 37 -0.27 0.57 3.87
N LYS A 38 0.77 0.91 4.62
CA LYS A 38 2.13 1.13 4.08
C LYS A 38 2.65 -0.12 3.39
N LYS A 39 2.45 -1.30 3.97
CA LYS A 39 2.89 -2.56 3.37
C LYS A 39 2.08 -2.90 2.11
N LEU A 40 0.75 -2.77 2.15
CA LEU A 40 -0.13 -2.98 0.99
C LEU A 40 0.27 -2.05 -0.16
N ALA A 41 0.39 -0.76 0.11
CA ALA A 41 0.77 0.23 -0.90
C ALA A 41 2.11 -0.11 -1.56
N ASN A 42 3.12 -0.48 -0.77
CA ASN A 42 4.42 -0.89 -1.29
C ASN A 42 4.35 -2.19 -2.08
N ALA A 43 3.63 -3.20 -1.61
CA ALA A 43 3.50 -4.47 -2.32
C ALA A 43 2.80 -4.27 -3.68
N HIS A 44 1.74 -3.48 -3.73
CA HIS A 44 1.10 -3.10 -4.99
C HIS A 44 2.04 -2.30 -5.91
N TYR A 45 2.82 -1.37 -5.34
CA TYR A 45 3.84 -0.61 -6.09
C TYR A 45 4.88 -1.53 -6.74
N PHE A 46 5.43 -2.50 -6.00
CA PHE A 46 6.40 -3.46 -6.54
C PHE A 46 5.80 -4.38 -7.60
N LYS A 47 4.50 -4.67 -7.50
CA LYS A 47 3.75 -5.41 -8.52
C LYS A 47 3.38 -4.57 -9.76
N SER A 48 3.89 -3.34 -9.87
CA SER A 48 3.52 -2.36 -10.90
C SER A 48 2.01 -2.04 -10.93
N ASN A 49 1.29 -2.36 -9.84
CA ASN A 49 -0.12 -2.02 -9.69
C ASN A 49 -0.22 -0.67 -8.97
N TYR A 50 0.11 0.38 -9.71
CA TYR A 50 0.15 1.74 -9.19
C TYR A 50 -1.24 2.24 -8.77
N GLU A 51 -2.31 1.74 -9.39
CA GLU A 51 -3.69 2.14 -9.11
C GLU A 51 -4.10 1.71 -7.69
N ALA A 52 -3.86 0.45 -7.35
CA ALA A 52 -4.07 -0.05 -5.99
C ALA A 52 -3.08 0.58 -5.00
N ALA A 53 -1.80 0.73 -5.40
CA ALA A 53 -0.79 1.35 -4.55
C ALA A 53 -1.21 2.77 -4.12
N LYS A 54 -1.67 3.59 -5.06
CA LYS A 54 -2.21 4.92 -4.83
C LYS A 54 -3.33 4.89 -3.79
N LEU A 55 -4.31 4.00 -3.97
CA LEU A 55 -5.49 3.90 -3.10
C LEU A 55 -5.09 3.59 -1.64
N TRP A 56 -4.13 2.67 -1.46
CA TRP A 56 -3.58 2.35 -0.14
C TRP A 56 -2.72 3.48 0.45
N PHE A 57 -1.93 4.17 -0.37
CA PHE A 57 -1.19 5.37 0.07
C PHE A 57 -2.13 6.46 0.55
N GLU A 58 -3.24 6.70 -0.15
CA GLU A 58 -4.25 7.69 0.26
C GLU A 58 -4.92 7.31 1.59
N LYS A 59 -5.27 6.03 1.77
CA LYS A 59 -5.78 5.51 3.06
C LYS A 59 -4.76 5.71 4.19
N LEU A 60 -3.50 5.36 3.94
CA LEU A 60 -2.40 5.59 4.88
C LEU A 60 -2.31 7.06 5.25
N PHE A 61 -2.25 7.96 4.26
CA PHE A 61 -2.11 9.40 4.48
C PHE A 61 -3.32 10.05 5.12
N SER A 62 -4.49 9.42 4.98
CA SER A 62 -5.71 9.84 5.67
C SER A 62 -5.70 9.46 7.15
N MET A 63 -4.94 8.45 7.56
CA MET A 63 -4.80 8.04 8.96
C MET A 63 -3.59 8.67 9.64
N GLU A 64 -2.44 8.68 8.95
CA GLU A 64 -1.19 9.22 9.44
C GLU A 64 -0.64 10.20 8.41
N LYS A 65 -0.26 11.40 8.84
CA LYS A 65 0.33 12.37 7.91
C LYS A 65 1.61 11.78 7.31
N PRO A 66 1.82 11.89 5.99
CA PRO A 66 3.06 11.45 5.36
C PRO A 66 4.23 12.26 5.93
N THR A 67 4.98 11.65 6.84
CA THR A 67 6.22 12.20 7.41
C THR A 67 7.45 11.72 6.63
N ASP A 68 7.32 10.58 5.95
CA ASP A 68 8.39 9.91 5.23
C ASP A 68 8.42 10.35 3.76
N ALA A 69 9.47 11.07 3.38
CA ALA A 69 9.68 11.53 2.00
C ALA A 69 9.71 10.37 1.00
N THR A 70 10.13 9.18 1.42
CA THR A 70 10.16 7.97 0.57
C THR A 70 8.75 7.55 0.17
N LEU A 71 7.79 7.60 1.11
CA LEU A 71 6.40 7.25 0.84
C LEU A 71 5.75 8.24 -0.12
N MET A 72 6.01 9.54 0.09
CA MET A 72 5.53 10.60 -0.80
C MET A 72 6.12 10.43 -2.20
N TYR A 73 7.41 10.10 -2.32
CA TYR A 73 8.05 9.84 -3.60
C TYR A 73 7.41 8.64 -4.32
N ARG A 74 7.20 7.50 -3.64
CA ARG A 74 6.55 6.31 -4.23
C ARG A 74 5.12 6.58 -4.66
N TYR A 75 4.36 7.35 -3.87
CA TYR A 75 3.02 7.77 -4.23
C TYR A 75 3.01 8.67 -5.47
N LYS A 76 3.91 9.66 -5.52
CA LYS A 76 4.08 10.52 -6.70
C LYS A 76 4.47 9.71 -7.95
N GLN A 77 5.39 8.75 -7.83
CA GLN A 77 5.75 7.85 -8.93
C GLN A 77 4.55 7.04 -9.40
N SER A 78 3.73 6.55 -8.46
CA SER A 78 2.49 5.81 -8.78
C SER A 78 1.51 6.69 -9.56
N LEU A 79 1.26 7.92 -9.11
CA LEU A 79 0.40 8.87 -9.83
C LEU A 79 0.95 9.20 -11.22
N LYS A 80 2.27 9.43 -11.34
CA LYS A 80 2.93 9.70 -12.61
C LYS A 80 2.78 8.51 -13.57
N ALA A 81 2.94 7.28 -13.10
CA ALA A 81 2.77 6.07 -13.90
C ALA A 81 1.32 5.90 -14.38
N LEU A 82 0.34 6.35 -13.59
CA LEU A 82 -1.08 6.37 -13.95
C LEU A 82 -1.49 7.61 -14.76
N SER A 83 -0.54 8.52 -15.06
CA SER A 83 -0.84 9.81 -15.69
C SER A 83 -1.90 10.64 -14.95
N LEU A 84 -1.97 10.48 -13.63
CA LEU A 84 -2.85 11.25 -12.76
C LEU A 84 -2.16 12.54 -12.31
N ASP A 85 -2.95 13.62 -12.20
CA ASP A 85 -2.43 14.88 -11.69
C ASP A 85 -2.03 14.75 -10.21
N PHE A 86 -0.74 14.89 -9.96
CA PHE A 86 -0.15 14.90 -8.62
C PHE A 86 0.20 16.32 -8.15
N THR A 87 0.11 17.33 -9.02
CA THR A 87 0.46 18.72 -8.68
C THR A 87 -0.56 19.35 -7.74
N SER A 88 -1.85 19.00 -7.92
CA SER A 88 -2.94 19.42 -7.05
C SER A 88 -3.16 18.50 -5.84
N ASN A 89 -2.30 17.50 -5.65
CA ASN A 89 -2.55 16.48 -4.65
C ASN A 89 -2.24 17.00 -3.25
N LYS A 90 -3.25 16.99 -2.37
CA LYS A 90 -3.17 17.49 -0.98
C LYS A 90 -2.08 16.84 -0.12
N TYR A 91 -1.63 15.63 -0.48
CA TYR A 91 -0.57 14.92 0.23
C TYR A 91 0.82 15.22 -0.32
N LEU A 92 0.94 15.70 -1.56
CA LEU A 92 2.21 15.99 -2.23
C LEU A 92 2.52 17.48 -2.34
N SER A 93 1.52 18.35 -2.15
CA SER A 93 1.61 19.81 -2.26
C SER A 93 2.63 20.46 -1.31
N VAL A 94 3.06 19.76 -0.26
CA VAL A 94 4.13 20.22 0.65
C VAL A 94 5.52 19.99 0.07
N VAL A 95 5.67 19.03 -0.86
CA VAL A 95 6.95 18.70 -1.52
C VAL A 95 7.09 19.51 -2.80
N ALA A 96 6.87 20.83 -2.74
CA ALA A 96 7.42 21.71 -3.75
C ALA A 96 8.95 21.60 -3.62
N PRO A 97 9.67 21.06 -4.62
CA PRO A 97 11.11 21.07 -4.57
C PRO A 97 11.51 22.54 -4.70
N LYS A 98 11.85 23.18 -3.58
CA LYS A 98 12.63 24.40 -3.59
C LYS A 98 14.06 23.98 -3.91
N TYR A 99 14.29 23.51 -5.15
CA TYR A 99 15.64 23.41 -5.68
C TYR A 99 15.93 24.76 -6.34
N PRO A 100 16.98 25.47 -5.89
CA PRO A 100 17.46 26.70 -6.54
C PRO A 100 18.00 26.43 -7.94
#